data_AF-A0A4Q4Z957-F1
#
_entry.id   AF-A0A4Q4Z957-F1
#
_cell.length_a   1.000
_cell.length_b   1.000
_cell.length_c   1.000
_cell.angle_alpha   90.00
_cell.angle_beta   90.00
_cell.angle_gamma   90.00
#
_symmetry.space_group_name_H-M   'P 1'
#
loop_
_entity.id
_entity.type
_entity.pdbx_description
1 polymer ?
#
loop_
_entity_poly.entity_id
_entity_poly.type
_entity_poly.pdbx_seq_one_letter_code
_entity_poly.pdbx_strand_id
1 'polypeptide(L)'
;MMLRGPPDLDDDLDPWPAMENRASILAYRMIGEFDDFFLQPEWKEAIAQARLSVCIAEAQETSDALEKAVNLGLITEVADPDCPGGIAYDFQMIDFGALLAGVLALKMLLLHMLCDIMQLMGSPEEFRYKERARVSHQVCMFAPYLRRQGPIASLLYMSPFFLAFKANPEQLERDYIIDFIIWVDSYRQRLPPSRSGVEELVPKTVNGMTGRVHFDEIPWPKLSR
;
A
#
# COMPACT_ATOMS: atom_id res chain seq x y z
N MET A 1 -23.50 -7.50 -14.77
CA MET A 1 -22.32 -8.34 -15.04
C MET A 1 -21.13 -7.40 -14.92
N MET A 2 -20.26 -7.58 -13.93
CA MET A 2 -19.13 -6.66 -13.70
C MET A 2 -18.05 -6.89 -14.77
N LEU A 3 -17.58 -5.81 -15.38
CA LEU A 3 -16.61 -5.81 -16.47
C LEU A 3 -15.18 -5.96 -15.88
N ARG A 4 -14.37 -6.88 -16.44
CA ARG A 4 -12.97 -7.12 -16.04
C ARG A 4 -11.99 -6.22 -16.80
N GLY A 5 -11.30 -5.26 -16.18
CA GLY A 5 -10.36 -4.41 -16.92
C GLY A 5 -9.72 -3.26 -16.11
N PRO A 6 -8.95 -2.37 -16.77
CA PRO A 6 -8.40 -1.15 -16.16
C PRO A 6 -9.54 -0.22 -15.67
N PRO A 7 -9.25 0.76 -14.79
CA PRO A 7 -10.25 1.69 -14.27
C PRO A 7 -11.03 2.40 -15.39
N ASP A 8 -12.36 2.39 -15.30
CA ASP A 8 -13.30 3.04 -16.20
C ASP A 8 -13.96 4.23 -15.47
N LEU A 9 -13.86 5.44 -16.01
CA LEU A 9 -14.40 6.64 -15.37
C LEU A 9 -15.94 6.64 -15.33
N ASP A 10 -16.59 5.82 -16.16
CA ASP A 10 -18.04 5.65 -16.18
C ASP A 10 -18.53 4.54 -15.23
N ASP A 11 -17.62 3.81 -14.56
CA ASP A 11 -17.96 2.87 -13.48
C ASP A 11 -17.97 3.63 -12.15
N ASP A 12 -19.14 3.71 -11.50
CA ASP A 12 -19.34 4.41 -10.22
C ASP A 12 -18.36 3.99 -9.10
N LEU A 13 -17.70 2.84 -9.24
CA LEU A 13 -16.77 2.27 -8.28
C LEU A 13 -15.30 2.53 -8.60
N ASP A 14 -14.95 3.05 -9.78
CA ASP A 14 -13.57 3.29 -10.22
C ASP A 14 -12.98 4.66 -9.89
N PRO A 15 -13.78 5.71 -9.72
CA PRO A 15 -13.33 6.93 -9.07
C PRO A 15 -12.87 6.68 -7.63
N TRP A 16 -13.35 5.64 -6.94
CA TRP A 16 -13.08 5.41 -5.51
C TRP A 16 -11.61 5.09 -5.19
N PRO A 17 -10.92 4.17 -5.89
CA PRO A 17 -9.46 4.00 -5.74
C PRO A 17 -8.66 5.26 -6.08
N ALA A 18 -9.11 6.07 -7.05
CA ALA A 18 -8.51 7.38 -7.33
C ALA A 18 -8.79 8.38 -6.19
N MET A 19 -9.96 8.30 -5.54
CA MET A 19 -10.32 9.06 -4.34
C MET A 19 -9.59 8.59 -3.08
N GLU A 20 -9.19 7.32 -2.96
CA GLU A 20 -8.31 6.81 -1.90
C GLU A 20 -6.87 7.28 -2.06
N ASN A 21 -6.36 7.26 -3.29
CA ASN A 21 -5.07 7.89 -3.59
C ASN A 21 -5.16 9.39 -3.33
N ARG A 22 -6.29 10.04 -3.67
CA ARG A 22 -6.58 11.42 -3.29
C ARG A 22 -6.72 11.59 -1.78
N ALA A 23 -7.25 10.63 -1.03
CA ALA A 23 -7.38 10.66 0.42
C ALA A 23 -6.01 10.51 1.10
N SER A 24 -5.12 9.72 0.50
CA SER A 24 -3.71 9.62 0.90
C SER A 24 -2.96 10.93 0.60
N ILE A 25 -3.23 11.54 -0.56
CA ILE A 25 -2.72 12.87 -0.94
C ILE A 25 -3.38 14.00 -0.13
N LEU A 26 -4.63 13.86 0.31
CA LEU A 26 -5.35 14.83 1.15
C LEU A 26 -4.92 14.70 2.61
N ALA A 27 -4.76 13.48 3.13
CA ALA A 27 -4.12 13.22 4.40
C ALA A 27 -2.72 13.85 4.41
N TYR A 28 -1.97 13.70 3.33
CA TYR A 28 -0.69 14.37 3.11
C TYR A 28 -0.80 15.91 3.07
N ARG A 29 -1.82 16.47 2.37
CA ARG A 29 -2.09 17.93 2.35
C ARG A 29 -2.61 18.50 3.67
N MET A 30 -3.17 17.68 4.55
CA MET A 30 -3.63 18.09 5.88
C MET A 30 -2.48 18.27 6.88
N ILE A 31 -1.25 17.86 6.52
CA ILE A 31 -0.06 17.95 7.39
C ILE A 31 0.93 19.05 6.91
N GLY A 32 0.65 19.74 5.79
CA GLY A 32 1.45 20.89 5.36
C GLY A 32 0.98 21.53 4.04
N GLU A 33 1.03 22.86 3.97
CA GLU A 33 0.77 23.65 2.76
C GLU A 33 2.02 23.68 1.87
N PHE A 34 1.90 23.29 0.59
CA PHE A 34 2.93 23.59 -0.42
C PHE A 34 2.32 23.94 -1.77
N ASP A 35 2.80 25.03 -2.35
CA ASP A 35 2.66 25.38 -3.76
C ASP A 35 3.68 24.59 -4.60
N ASP A 36 3.24 24.16 -5.78
CA ASP A 36 3.92 23.17 -6.65
C ASP A 36 5.13 23.78 -7.41
N PHE A 37 6.16 24.14 -6.65
CA PHE A 37 7.42 24.74 -7.10
C PHE A 37 8.44 23.71 -7.62
N PHE A 38 8.21 22.42 -7.41
CA PHE A 38 9.19 21.32 -7.54
C PHE A 38 9.40 20.77 -8.97
N LEU A 39 8.81 21.40 -9.99
CA LEU A 39 8.92 20.98 -11.39
C LEU A 39 10.01 21.72 -12.19
N GLN A 40 10.80 22.59 -11.55
CA GLN A 40 11.86 23.37 -12.22
C GLN A 40 13.21 22.61 -12.30
N PRO A 41 13.98 22.76 -13.40
CA PRO A 41 15.19 21.94 -13.67
C PRO A 41 16.36 22.14 -12.70
N GLU A 42 16.50 23.31 -12.09
CA GLU A 42 17.66 23.66 -11.24
C GLU A 42 17.65 22.92 -9.90
N TRP A 43 16.51 22.35 -9.52
CA TRP A 43 16.34 21.71 -8.24
C TRP A 43 16.66 20.22 -8.25
N LYS A 44 16.93 19.61 -9.40
CA LYS A 44 17.00 18.15 -9.55
C LYS A 44 18.01 17.45 -8.63
N GLU A 45 19.17 18.06 -8.40
CA GLU A 45 20.27 17.50 -7.59
C GLU A 45 20.10 17.80 -6.09
N ALA A 46 19.62 19.02 -5.76
CA ALA A 46 19.24 19.39 -4.40
C ALA A 46 17.99 18.63 -3.92
N ILE A 47 17.04 18.38 -4.80
CA ILE A 47 15.84 17.54 -4.60
C ILE A 47 16.24 16.08 -4.41
N ALA A 48 17.23 15.55 -5.13
CA ALA A 48 17.65 14.16 -4.92
C ALA A 48 18.19 13.92 -3.51
N GLN A 49 18.97 14.86 -2.96
CA GLN A 49 19.48 14.77 -1.60
C GLN A 49 18.44 15.19 -0.54
N ALA A 50 17.65 16.23 -0.79
CA ALA A 50 16.60 16.68 0.14
C ALA A 50 15.39 15.75 0.17
N ARG A 51 15.04 15.07 -0.94
CA ARG A 51 13.97 14.04 -0.94
C ARG A 51 14.35 12.82 -0.14
N LEU A 52 15.63 12.45 -0.11
CA LEU A 52 16.06 11.34 0.74
C LEU A 52 15.82 11.68 2.22
N SER A 53 16.25 12.87 2.67
CA SER A 53 16.02 13.29 4.07
C SER A 53 14.55 13.55 4.40
N VAL A 54 13.77 14.12 3.46
CA VAL A 54 12.32 14.32 3.62
C VAL A 54 11.58 12.98 3.67
N CYS A 55 11.79 12.06 2.73
CA CYS A 55 11.17 10.73 2.76
C CYS A 55 11.56 9.95 4.02
N ILE A 56 12.80 10.12 4.51
CA ILE A 56 13.23 9.51 5.78
C ILE A 56 12.48 10.11 6.97
N ALA A 57 12.38 11.45 7.05
CA ALA A 57 11.67 12.13 8.11
C ALA A 57 10.16 11.80 8.09
N GLU A 58 9.54 11.78 6.92
CA GLU A 58 8.13 11.41 6.73
C GLU A 58 7.85 9.96 7.14
N ALA A 59 8.74 9.02 6.79
CA ALA A 59 8.63 7.62 7.20
C ALA A 59 8.82 7.43 8.73
N GLN A 60 9.61 8.29 9.37
CA GLN A 60 9.78 8.32 10.82
C GLN A 60 8.53 8.88 11.51
N GLU A 61 8.01 10.01 11.06
CA GLU A 61 6.81 10.64 11.62
C GLU A 61 5.59 9.71 11.55
N THR A 62 5.41 8.99 10.44
CA THR A 62 4.33 7.98 10.33
C THR A 62 4.52 6.80 11.30
N SER A 63 5.75 6.46 11.66
CA SER A 63 6.03 5.43 12.67
C SER A 63 5.62 5.88 14.06
N ASP A 64 5.99 7.11 14.43
CA ASP A 64 5.67 7.68 15.74
C ASP A 64 4.15 7.85 15.91
N ALA A 65 3.45 8.24 14.85
CA ALA A 65 1.99 8.36 14.85
C ALA A 65 1.30 7.01 15.12
N LEU A 66 1.79 5.94 14.49
CA LEU A 66 1.27 4.59 14.70
C LEU A 66 1.50 4.09 16.13
N GLU A 67 2.73 4.23 16.63
CA GLU A 67 3.07 3.84 18.00
C GLU A 67 2.22 4.61 19.02
N LYS A 68 2.01 5.91 18.79
CA LYS A 68 1.12 6.72 19.63
C LYS A 68 -0.33 6.24 19.59
N ALA A 69 -0.86 5.85 18.42
CA ALA A 69 -2.22 5.33 18.30
C ALA A 69 -2.40 4.00 19.06
N VAL A 70 -1.40 3.12 19.01
CA VAL A 70 -1.36 1.88 19.81
C VAL A 70 -1.30 2.21 21.30
N ASN A 71 -0.41 3.12 21.72
CA ASN A 71 -0.25 3.52 23.13
C ASN A 71 -1.50 4.19 23.72
N LEU A 72 -2.30 4.86 22.89
CA LEU A 72 -3.58 5.46 23.29
C LEU A 72 -4.73 4.43 23.29
N GLY A 73 -4.49 3.18 22.91
CA GLY A 73 -5.50 2.11 22.85
C GLY A 73 -6.51 2.27 21.71
N LEU A 74 -6.20 3.10 20.72
CA LEU A 74 -7.06 3.32 19.54
C LEU A 74 -6.95 2.15 18.55
N ILE A 75 -5.77 1.51 18.55
CA ILE A 75 -5.46 0.26 17.86
C ILE A 75 -5.05 -0.74 18.92
N THR A 76 -5.70 -1.88 18.97
CA THR A 76 -5.37 -2.97 19.89
C THR A 76 -4.87 -4.18 19.13
N GLU A 77 -3.83 -4.80 19.65
CA GLU A 77 -3.34 -6.09 19.15
C GLU A 77 -4.13 -7.23 19.80
N VAL A 78 -4.73 -8.08 18.97
CA VAL A 78 -5.53 -9.23 19.40
C VAL A 78 -4.94 -10.51 18.83
N ALA A 79 -5.07 -11.62 19.54
CA ALA A 79 -4.57 -12.91 19.07
C ALA A 79 -5.41 -13.39 17.86
N ASP A 80 -4.74 -13.78 16.79
CA ASP A 80 -5.35 -14.32 15.58
C ASP A 80 -4.45 -15.41 15.00
N PRO A 81 -4.79 -16.71 15.15
CA PRO A 81 -3.93 -17.81 14.71
C PRO A 81 -3.83 -17.93 13.19
N ASP A 82 -4.74 -17.31 12.43
CA ASP A 82 -4.75 -17.34 10.97
C ASP A 82 -3.92 -16.21 10.37
N CYS A 83 -3.61 -15.17 11.16
CA CYS A 83 -2.70 -14.11 10.77
C CYS A 83 -1.24 -14.55 10.89
N PRO A 84 -0.37 -14.26 9.91
CA PRO A 84 1.07 -14.42 10.09
C PRO A 84 1.54 -13.70 11.37
N GLY A 85 2.33 -14.39 12.20
CA GLY A 85 2.76 -13.90 13.51
C GLY A 85 1.74 -14.08 14.66
N GLY A 86 0.53 -14.56 14.39
CA GLY A 86 -0.46 -14.89 15.42
C GLY A 86 -1.18 -13.70 16.04
N ILE A 87 -1.02 -12.50 15.48
CA ILE A 87 -1.55 -11.23 16.02
C ILE A 87 -2.23 -10.44 14.89
N ALA A 88 -3.39 -9.86 15.19
CA ALA A 88 -4.12 -8.96 14.31
C ALA A 88 -4.41 -7.63 14.97
N TYR A 89 -4.72 -6.60 14.17
CA TYR A 89 -5.24 -5.35 14.67
C TYR A 89 -6.76 -5.40 14.85
N ASP A 90 -7.21 -4.75 15.92
CA ASP A 90 -8.60 -4.37 16.15
C ASP A 90 -8.69 -2.87 16.46
N PHE A 91 -9.82 -2.27 16.11
CA PHE A 91 -9.98 -0.82 16.11
C PHE A 91 -11.26 -0.45 16.85
N GLN A 92 -11.17 0.55 17.71
CA GLN A 92 -12.35 1.08 18.40
C GLN A 92 -13.31 1.82 17.46
N MET A 93 -12.77 2.44 16.40
CA MET A 93 -13.54 3.20 15.41
C MET A 93 -13.07 2.88 14.00
N ILE A 94 -14.01 2.86 13.05
CA ILE A 94 -13.73 2.53 11.64
C ILE A 94 -12.74 3.53 11.02
N ASP A 95 -12.84 4.80 11.39
CA ASP A 95 -11.97 5.86 10.87
C ASP A 95 -10.48 5.62 11.17
N PHE A 96 -10.15 4.95 12.28
CA PHE A 96 -8.77 4.59 12.57
C PHE A 96 -8.23 3.47 11.68
N GLY A 97 -9.09 2.52 11.28
CA GLY A 97 -8.71 1.51 10.29
C GLY A 97 -8.38 2.15 8.94
N ALA A 98 -9.21 3.10 8.49
CA ALA A 98 -8.97 3.84 7.26
C ALA A 98 -7.68 4.68 7.32
N LEU A 99 -7.46 5.39 8.43
CA LEU A 99 -6.25 6.17 8.66
C LEU A 99 -5.00 5.27 8.66
N LEU A 100 -5.04 4.14 9.37
CA LEU A 100 -3.94 3.18 9.40
C LEU A 100 -3.60 2.68 8.00
N ALA A 101 -4.62 2.29 7.21
CA ALA A 101 -4.41 1.81 5.85
C ALA A 101 -3.66 2.85 5.00
N GLY A 102 -4.06 4.13 5.08
CA GLY A 102 -3.37 5.22 4.40
C GLY A 102 -1.92 5.40 4.87
N VAL A 103 -1.68 5.35 6.18
CA VAL A 103 -0.34 5.44 6.77
C VAL A 103 0.56 4.29 6.32
N LEU A 104 0.07 3.04 6.39
CA LEU A 104 0.82 1.86 5.97
C LEU A 104 1.14 1.89 4.47
N ALA A 105 0.18 2.31 3.64
CA ALA A 105 0.36 2.44 2.19
C ALA A 105 1.43 3.50 1.86
N LEU A 106 1.32 4.70 2.45
CA LEU A 106 2.29 5.78 2.25
C LEU A 106 3.69 5.35 2.70
N LYS A 107 3.80 4.77 3.90
CA LYS A 107 5.08 4.30 4.44
C LYS A 107 5.70 3.23 3.55
N MET A 108 4.90 2.31 2.99
CA MET A 108 5.41 1.34 2.00
C MET A 108 5.84 1.94 0.70
N LEU A 109 5.09 2.91 0.18
CA LEU A 109 5.48 3.60 -1.03
C LEU A 109 6.84 4.32 -0.83
N LEU A 110 7.00 5.06 0.27
CA LEU A 110 8.24 5.76 0.61
C LEU A 110 9.41 4.79 0.80
N LEU A 111 9.24 3.70 1.55
CA LEU A 111 10.32 2.73 1.76
C LEU A 111 10.69 1.97 0.48
N HIS A 112 9.75 1.68 -0.42
CA HIS A 112 10.09 1.16 -1.74
C HIS A 112 11.00 2.15 -2.47
N MET A 113 10.57 3.40 -2.63
CA MET A 113 11.37 4.45 -3.29
C MET A 113 12.76 4.62 -2.66
N LEU A 114 12.85 4.65 -1.32
CA LEU A 114 14.10 4.77 -0.59
C LEU A 114 15.04 3.60 -0.87
N CYS A 115 14.57 2.35 -0.69
CA CYS A 115 15.38 1.16 -0.97
C CYS A 115 15.91 1.17 -2.41
N ASP A 116 15.14 1.68 -3.36
CA ASP A 116 15.51 1.70 -4.77
C ASP A 116 16.58 2.73 -5.07
N ILE A 117 16.42 3.95 -4.55
CA ILE A 117 17.41 5.02 -4.65
C ILE A 117 18.74 4.55 -4.06
N MET A 118 18.69 3.90 -2.90
CA MET A 118 19.87 3.41 -2.20
C MET A 118 20.57 2.28 -2.95
N GLN A 119 19.79 1.39 -3.58
CA GLN A 119 20.34 0.36 -4.46
C GLN A 119 21.03 1.00 -5.68
N LEU A 120 20.44 2.03 -6.28
CA LEU A 120 21.05 2.77 -7.40
C LEU A 120 22.33 3.52 -6.99
N MET A 121 22.37 4.04 -5.77
CA MET A 121 23.56 4.69 -5.20
C MET A 121 24.64 3.69 -4.75
N GLY A 122 24.39 2.38 -4.82
CA GLY A 122 25.32 1.36 -4.35
C GLY A 122 25.51 1.34 -2.83
N SER A 123 24.54 1.89 -2.07
CA SER A 123 24.58 1.99 -0.60
C SER A 123 23.31 1.40 0.02
N PRO A 124 23.04 0.09 -0.14
CA PRO A 124 21.87 -0.52 0.47
C PRO A 124 22.04 -0.55 2.01
N GLU A 125 21.15 0.13 2.74
CA GLU A 125 21.10 0.02 4.20
C GLU A 125 20.13 -1.10 4.60
N GLU A 126 20.67 -2.15 5.23
CA GLU A 126 19.92 -3.33 5.64
C GLU A 126 18.71 -2.99 6.53
N PHE A 127 18.81 -1.97 7.37
CA PHE A 127 17.72 -1.59 8.26
C PHE A 127 16.48 -1.07 7.51
N ARG A 128 16.63 -0.48 6.32
CA ARG A 128 15.50 -0.01 5.51
C ARG A 128 14.71 -1.17 4.94
N TYR A 129 15.40 -2.23 4.52
CA TYR A 129 14.75 -3.48 4.10
C TYR A 129 14.03 -4.17 5.25
N LYS A 130 14.62 -4.17 6.46
CA LYS A 130 13.98 -4.69 7.67
C LYS A 130 12.73 -3.88 8.04
N GLU A 131 12.80 -2.55 7.96
CA GLU A 131 11.65 -1.69 8.23
C GLU A 131 10.54 -1.89 7.19
N ARG A 132 10.92 -2.11 5.92
CA ARG A 132 9.97 -2.45 4.86
C ARG A 132 9.26 -3.78 5.11
N ALA A 133 9.98 -4.80 5.54
CA ALA A 133 9.38 -6.07 5.96
C ALA A 133 8.47 -5.90 7.19
N ARG A 134 8.88 -5.09 8.18
CA ARG A 134 8.07 -4.81 9.38
C ARG A 134 6.72 -4.21 9.03
N VAL A 135 6.66 -3.18 8.19
CA VAL A 135 5.38 -2.57 7.83
C VAL A 135 4.54 -3.50 6.96
N SER A 136 5.18 -4.32 6.13
CA SER A 136 4.48 -5.35 5.37
C SER A 136 3.79 -6.37 6.28
N HIS A 137 4.44 -6.77 7.38
CA HIS A 137 3.82 -7.55 8.44
C HIS A 137 2.63 -6.81 9.08
N GLN A 138 2.76 -5.50 9.34
CA GLN A 138 1.64 -4.69 9.87
C GLN A 138 0.44 -4.63 8.92
N VAL A 139 0.66 -4.68 7.60
CA VAL A 139 -0.42 -4.82 6.61
C VAL A 139 -1.11 -6.18 6.75
N CYS A 140 -0.38 -7.27 7.00
CA CYS A 140 -0.97 -8.57 7.30
C CYS A 140 -1.86 -8.52 8.56
N MET A 141 -1.36 -7.89 9.63
CA MET A 141 -2.12 -7.70 10.88
C MET A 141 -3.44 -6.92 10.67
N PHE A 142 -3.52 -6.06 9.65
CA PHE A 142 -4.73 -5.31 9.33
C PHE A 142 -5.79 -6.12 8.57
N ALA A 143 -5.39 -7.17 7.84
CA ALA A 143 -6.27 -7.94 6.98
C ALA A 143 -7.47 -8.59 7.70
N PRO A 144 -7.32 -9.16 8.92
CA PRO A 144 -8.45 -9.72 9.67
C PRO A 144 -9.54 -8.70 9.98
N TYR A 145 -9.17 -7.46 10.31
CA TYR A 145 -10.15 -6.40 10.51
C TYR A 145 -10.96 -6.12 9.24
N LEU A 146 -10.29 -6.00 8.10
CA LEU A 146 -10.94 -5.81 6.81
C LEU A 146 -11.86 -6.99 6.45
N ARG A 147 -11.43 -8.23 6.71
CA ARG A 147 -12.27 -9.43 6.55
C ARG A 147 -13.60 -9.32 7.31
N ARG A 148 -13.59 -8.76 8.53
CA ARG A 148 -14.82 -8.52 9.32
C ARG A 148 -15.73 -7.46 8.68
N GLN A 149 -15.18 -6.47 7.97
CA GLN A 149 -15.95 -5.46 7.24
C GLN A 149 -16.53 -5.97 5.91
N GLY A 150 -16.02 -7.09 5.40
CA GLY A 150 -16.45 -7.71 4.15
C GLY A 150 -15.67 -7.22 2.91
N PRO A 151 -15.79 -7.93 1.78
CA PRO A 151 -14.91 -7.73 0.63
C PRO A 151 -15.13 -6.39 -0.06
N ILE A 152 -16.35 -5.85 -0.04
CA ILE A 152 -16.68 -4.55 -0.64
C ILE A 152 -15.95 -3.41 0.07
N ALA A 153 -16.04 -3.36 1.41
CA ALA A 153 -15.36 -2.34 2.20
C ALA A 153 -13.83 -2.50 2.13
N SER A 154 -13.36 -3.74 2.07
CA SER A 154 -11.93 -4.08 1.98
C SER A 154 -11.28 -3.63 0.67
N LEU A 155 -12.09 -3.48 -0.38
CA LEU A 155 -11.62 -3.05 -1.68
C LEU A 155 -10.94 -1.68 -1.62
N LEU A 156 -11.41 -0.81 -0.73
CA LEU A 156 -10.87 0.53 -0.54
C LEU A 156 -9.46 0.56 0.08
N TYR A 157 -8.89 -0.61 0.35
CA TYR A 157 -7.63 -0.75 1.06
C TYR A 157 -6.69 -1.73 0.37
N MET A 158 -6.91 -2.00 -0.93
CA MET A 158 -6.08 -2.93 -1.73
C MET A 158 -4.64 -2.44 -1.94
N SER A 159 -4.44 -1.13 -2.06
CA SER A 159 -3.13 -0.51 -2.32
C SER A 159 -2.03 -0.92 -1.33
N PRO A 160 -2.23 -0.86 0.01
CA PRO A 160 -1.23 -1.33 0.95
C PRO A 160 -0.86 -2.81 0.78
N PHE A 161 -1.81 -3.69 0.42
CA PHE A 161 -1.54 -5.12 0.19
C PHE A 161 -0.69 -5.37 -1.05
N PHE A 162 -0.94 -4.63 -2.13
CA PHE A 162 -0.06 -4.70 -3.31
C PHE A 162 1.36 -4.30 -2.94
N LEU A 163 1.52 -3.14 -2.27
CA LEU A 163 2.83 -2.65 -1.86
C LEU A 163 3.56 -3.61 -0.90
N ALA A 164 2.83 -4.21 0.05
CA ALA A 164 3.32 -5.20 1.00
C ALA A 164 3.80 -6.49 0.30
N PHE A 165 3.10 -6.97 -0.72
CA PHE A 165 3.49 -8.20 -1.45
C PHE A 165 4.93 -8.14 -1.98
N LYS A 166 5.36 -6.98 -2.49
CA LYS A 166 6.72 -6.77 -2.99
C LYS A 166 7.75 -6.57 -1.87
N ALA A 167 7.30 -6.06 -0.73
CA ALA A 167 8.14 -5.77 0.42
C ALA A 167 8.61 -7.04 1.15
N ASN A 168 7.79 -8.10 1.11
CA ASN A 168 7.96 -9.28 1.96
C ASN A 168 8.97 -10.31 1.44
N PRO A 169 9.98 -10.67 2.24
CA PRO A 169 10.88 -11.78 1.93
C PRO A 169 10.27 -13.15 2.30
N GLU A 170 9.31 -13.21 3.23
CA GLU A 170 8.76 -14.46 3.74
C GLU A 170 7.59 -14.97 2.90
N GLN A 171 7.66 -16.26 2.50
CA GLN A 171 6.64 -16.88 1.64
C GLN A 171 5.26 -16.95 2.30
N LEU A 172 5.20 -17.21 3.61
CA LEU A 172 3.94 -17.30 4.37
C LEU A 172 3.13 -16.00 4.27
N GLU A 173 3.75 -14.85 4.48
CA GLU A 173 3.06 -13.56 4.38
C GLU A 173 2.67 -13.22 2.94
N ARG A 174 3.51 -13.58 1.96
CA ARG A 174 3.19 -13.38 0.55
C ARG A 174 1.96 -14.17 0.15
N ASP A 175 1.87 -15.43 0.59
CA ASP A 175 0.71 -16.27 0.34
C ASP A 175 -0.55 -15.72 1.00
N TYR A 176 -0.43 -15.27 2.25
CA TYR A 176 -1.51 -14.62 2.98
C TYR A 176 -2.05 -13.36 2.30
N ILE A 177 -1.14 -12.51 1.80
CA ILE A 177 -1.48 -11.28 1.07
C ILE A 177 -2.21 -11.62 -0.25
N ILE A 178 -1.73 -12.62 -1.00
CA ILE A 178 -2.39 -13.05 -2.24
C ILE A 178 -3.77 -13.61 -1.97
N ASP A 179 -3.93 -14.43 -0.92
CA ASP A 179 -5.23 -14.96 -0.52
C ASP A 179 -6.20 -13.83 -0.14
N PHE A 180 -5.71 -12.81 0.55
CA PHE A 180 -6.51 -11.63 0.86
C PHE A 180 -6.92 -10.87 -0.41
N ILE A 181 -5.99 -10.61 -1.33
CA ILE A 181 -6.26 -9.92 -2.61
C ILE A 181 -7.33 -10.68 -3.43
N ILE A 182 -7.19 -12.00 -3.56
CA ILE A 182 -8.15 -12.85 -4.27
C ILE A 182 -9.51 -12.83 -3.57
N TRP A 183 -9.52 -12.88 -2.24
CA TRP A 183 -10.75 -12.80 -1.46
C TRP A 183 -11.47 -11.46 -1.66
N VAL A 184 -10.76 -10.32 -1.65
CA VAL A 184 -11.35 -9.01 -1.95
C VAL A 184 -11.88 -8.96 -3.38
N ASP A 185 -11.10 -9.45 -4.34
CA ASP A 185 -11.50 -9.47 -5.76
C ASP A 185 -12.64 -10.47 -6.04
N SER A 186 -12.98 -11.38 -5.13
CA SER A 186 -14.14 -12.27 -5.31
C SER A 186 -15.45 -11.51 -5.59
N TYR A 187 -15.53 -10.24 -5.12
CA TYR A 187 -16.63 -9.34 -5.40
C TYR A 187 -16.56 -8.72 -6.80
N ARG A 188 -15.46 -8.02 -7.16
CA ARG A 188 -15.33 -7.30 -8.45
C ARG A 188 -14.93 -8.19 -9.64
N GLN A 189 -14.23 -9.28 -9.36
CA GLN A 189 -13.70 -10.28 -10.29
C GLN A 189 -12.86 -9.66 -11.41
N ARG A 190 -12.08 -8.62 -11.13
CA ARG A 190 -11.30 -7.87 -12.11
C ARG A 190 -9.89 -8.40 -12.30
N LEU A 191 -9.37 -9.14 -11.32
CA LEU A 191 -8.05 -9.73 -11.41
C LEU A 191 -8.07 -11.01 -12.27
N PRO A 192 -6.89 -11.52 -12.69
CA PRO A 192 -6.79 -12.81 -13.33
C PRO A 192 -7.49 -13.91 -12.49
N PRO A 193 -8.22 -14.84 -13.13
CA PRO A 193 -9.01 -15.84 -12.43
C PRO A 193 -8.16 -16.92 -11.73
N SER A 194 -6.87 -17.02 -12.06
CA SER A 194 -5.93 -17.95 -11.42
C SER A 194 -5.05 -17.23 -10.41
N ARG A 195 -4.75 -17.90 -9.29
CA ARG A 195 -3.78 -17.43 -8.29
C ARG A 195 -2.45 -17.02 -8.92
N SER A 196 -1.92 -17.86 -9.81
CA SER A 196 -0.67 -17.59 -10.53
C SER A 196 -0.72 -16.31 -11.36
N GLY A 197 -1.89 -15.99 -11.95
CA GLY A 197 -2.07 -14.76 -12.70
C GLY A 197 -2.08 -13.54 -11.78
N VAL A 198 -2.68 -13.65 -10.60
CA VAL A 198 -2.64 -12.58 -9.58
C VAL A 198 -1.21 -12.37 -9.07
N GLU A 199 -0.49 -13.44 -8.76
CA GLU A 199 0.93 -13.39 -8.34
C GLU A 199 1.85 -12.75 -9.38
N GLU A 200 1.56 -12.93 -10.67
CA GLU A 200 2.31 -12.28 -11.76
C GLU A 200 1.93 -10.80 -11.91
N LEU A 201 0.65 -10.47 -11.72
CA LEU A 201 0.14 -9.11 -11.90
C LEU A 201 0.55 -8.17 -10.76
N VAL A 202 0.46 -8.62 -9.50
CA VAL A 202 0.69 -7.76 -8.32
C VAL A 202 2.05 -7.06 -8.35
N PRO A 203 3.19 -7.72 -8.61
CA PRO A 203 4.48 -7.05 -8.74
C PRO A 203 4.53 -5.98 -9.84
N LYS A 204 3.85 -6.22 -10.97
CA LYS A 204 3.78 -5.26 -12.09
C LYS A 204 2.98 -4.02 -11.68
N THR A 205 1.87 -4.21 -10.97
CA THR A 205 1.09 -3.11 -10.39
C THR A 205 1.93 -2.28 -9.43
N VAL A 206 2.69 -2.91 -8.53
CA VAL A 206 3.59 -2.19 -7.61
C VAL A 206 4.68 -1.42 -8.37
N ASN A 207 5.22 -2.01 -9.44
CA ASN A 207 6.17 -1.30 -10.30
C ASN A 207 5.54 -0.06 -10.96
N GLY A 208 4.28 -0.15 -11.40
CA GLY A 208 3.51 1.00 -11.85
C GLY A 208 3.34 2.08 -10.78
N MET A 209 2.91 1.68 -9.57
CA MET A 209 2.73 2.57 -8.42
C MET A 209 4.04 3.26 -7.97
N THR A 210 5.19 2.63 -8.22
CA THR A 210 6.52 3.17 -7.88
C THR A 210 7.23 3.82 -9.07
N GLY A 211 6.53 4.03 -10.19
CA GLY A 211 7.06 4.73 -11.37
C GLY A 211 8.14 3.98 -12.16
N ARG A 212 8.25 2.66 -11.98
CA ARG A 212 9.24 1.82 -12.68
C ARG A 212 8.79 1.30 -14.04
N VAL A 213 7.48 1.27 -14.25
CA VAL A 213 6.81 0.71 -15.44
C VAL A 213 5.62 1.62 -15.72
N HIS A 214 5.28 1.87 -16.98
CA HIS A 214 4.07 2.61 -17.30
C HIS A 214 2.84 1.70 -17.09
N PHE A 215 1.74 2.24 -16.54
CA PHE A 215 0.54 1.42 -16.29
C PHE A 215 -0.03 0.77 -17.56
N ASP A 216 0.19 1.37 -18.73
CA ASP A 216 -0.20 0.85 -20.05
C ASP A 216 0.57 -0.43 -20.46
N GLU A 217 1.70 -0.70 -19.81
CA GLU A 217 2.54 -1.88 -20.04
C GLU A 217 2.13 -3.07 -19.16
N ILE A 218 1.19 -2.86 -18.23
CA ILE A 218 0.70 -3.92 -17.34
C ILE A 218 -0.35 -4.75 -18.10
N PRO A 219 -0.18 -6.09 -18.18
CA PRO A 219 -1.05 -6.95 -18.97
C PRO A 219 -2.37 -7.21 -18.23
N TRP A 220 -3.22 -6.19 -18.17
CA TRP A 220 -4.57 -6.32 -17.65
C TRP A 220 -5.36 -7.35 -18.48
N PRO A 221 -6.20 -8.19 -17.84
CA PRO A 221 -7.09 -9.09 -18.57
C PRO A 221 -7.92 -8.32 -19.61
N LYS A 222 -7.99 -8.81 -20.85
CA LYS A 222 -8.83 -8.20 -21.87
C LYS A 222 -10.30 -8.37 -21.47
N LEU A 223 -11.04 -7.27 -21.46
CA LEU A 223 -12.49 -7.23 -21.25
C LEU A 223 -13.20 -8.17 -22.24
N SER A 224 -13.70 -9.31 -21.77
CA SER A 224 -14.77 -10.01 -22.49
C SER A 224 -16.06 -9.27 -22.21
N ARG A 225 -16.58 -8.56 -23.22
CA ARG A 225 -17.93 -7.99 -23.20
C ARG A 225 -18.98 -9.11 -23.14
#